data_AF-A0A518F0N5-F1
#
_entry.id   AF-A0A518F0N5-F1
#
_cell.length_a   1.000
_cell.length_b   1.000
_cell.length_c   1.000
_cell.angle_alpha   90.00
_cell.angle_beta   90.00
_cell.angle_gamma   90.00
#
_symmetry.space_group_name_H-M   'P 1'
#
loop_
_entity.id
_entity.type
_entity.pdbx_description
1 polymer ?
#
loop_
_entity_poly.entity_id
_entity_poly.type
_entity_poly.pdbx_seq_one_letter_code
_entity_poly.pdbx_strand_id
1 'polypeptide(L)'
;MNSRILLRAAWLLASTSSAIVYGQHQVWVDPVLGSNSGPGTEASPWRTLRHAVDQASGDFTIFLQPGIYSQQSGESFPLTVQAHTSIVALGDATDTRLELGGSATSRRMVFEMSSSCEGLRITKPSGSIASEAIRVTDAAGSAPVRFRAVEFIGPGANVDTIGGSATFDRCTFRGQVGFALSWHSYGNLVLQDSRIEGARIGIGAAGFYDSAVVDVSLERCVITDCQQAGLRVSNTATSTLLYLTVRDCLIAQGRGDGLFVGNWSSVLSPVDVTIEGSTIAANDGHGLDVGTPYQLIVRNSIVAGNSLGDWAGSGALATTLVADGSGPSAGAGNIKFTGDPGFVDSASGDFSLRFDSLAIDRGDSVSTSVDVRGVPRVMDGNLDLEGAPDLGAFEHCTLIGPTQVALGVATDLGVTGPAGGFATVVVAPMGFAAFGNTTIFGRFFLSPPGAYRLVPVLTTGGGPETVTLPAFTDPTLVGRTLGLQALTRSPSAPAGGAYSNPIPVTIE
;
A
#
# COMPACT_ATOMS: atom_id res chain seq x y z
N MET A 1 30.78 2.89 3.18
CA MET A 1 29.59 2.01 3.00
C MET A 1 28.83 1.79 4.31
N ASN A 2 29.48 1.45 5.44
CA ASN A 2 28.75 1.01 6.64
C ASN A 2 27.97 2.09 7.43
N SER A 3 28.40 3.35 7.47
CA SER A 3 27.67 4.41 8.21
C SER A 3 26.39 4.88 7.51
N ARG A 4 26.28 4.67 6.19
CA ARG A 4 25.15 5.13 5.37
C ARG A 4 24.03 4.07 5.25
N ILE A 5 24.35 2.79 5.45
CA ILE A 5 23.37 1.70 5.64
C ILE A 5 22.64 1.85 6.99
N LEU A 6 23.35 2.30 8.04
CA LEU A 6 22.76 2.55 9.35
C LEU A 6 21.75 3.71 9.36
N LEU A 7 21.97 4.78 8.57
CA LEU A 7 20.98 5.84 8.40
C LEU A 7 19.71 5.36 7.68
N ARG A 8 19.82 4.43 6.72
CA ARG A 8 18.64 3.87 6.03
C ARG A 8 17.75 3.05 6.95
N ALA A 9 18.35 2.20 7.78
CA ALA A 9 17.61 1.39 8.74
C ALA A 9 16.88 2.27 9.77
N ALA A 10 17.48 3.37 10.21
CA ALA A 10 16.87 4.29 11.17
C ALA A 10 15.62 5.01 10.63
N TRP A 11 15.57 5.34 9.33
CA TRP A 11 14.40 5.96 8.70
C TRP A 11 13.27 4.97 8.41
N LEU A 12 13.61 3.75 7.97
CA LEU A 12 12.64 2.69 7.70
C LEU A 12 11.96 2.17 8.99
N LEU A 13 12.68 2.17 10.12
CA LEU A 13 12.13 1.76 11.42
C LEU A 13 11.29 2.86 12.10
N ALA A 14 11.48 4.13 11.72
CA ALA A 14 10.77 5.27 12.28
C ALA A 14 9.37 5.52 11.66
N SER A 15 8.97 4.75 10.64
CA SER A 15 7.62 4.83 10.03
C SER A 15 6.58 3.97 10.74
N THR A 16 6.95 3.31 11.85
CA THR A 16 5.98 2.56 12.65
C THR A 16 4.96 3.52 13.27
N SER A 17 3.69 3.29 12.91
CA SER A 17 2.48 3.97 13.36
C SER A 17 2.64 4.69 14.70
N SER A 18 2.95 5.98 14.64
CA SER A 18 2.96 6.82 15.84
C SER A 18 1.51 7.17 16.18
N ALA A 19 1.07 6.87 17.39
CA ALA A 19 -0.18 7.40 17.93
C ALA A 19 -0.22 8.92 17.77
N ILE A 20 -1.41 9.50 17.57
CA ILE A 20 -1.55 10.95 17.41
C ILE A 20 -1.02 11.63 18.68
N VAL A 21 0.09 12.35 18.54
CA VAL A 21 0.57 13.26 19.58
C VAL A 21 -0.02 14.62 19.27
N TYR A 22 -1.06 15.01 20.02
CA TYR A 22 -1.63 16.33 19.88
C TYR A 22 -0.64 17.39 20.36
N GLY A 23 -0.55 18.47 19.61
CA GLY A 23 0.19 19.66 20.00
C GLY A 23 -0.35 20.23 21.31
N GLN A 24 0.52 20.95 22.03
CA GLN A 24 0.16 21.59 23.30
C GLN A 24 -0.92 22.67 23.11
N HIS A 25 -0.99 23.27 21.92
CA HIS A 25 -2.00 24.25 21.55
C HIS A 25 -2.98 23.64 20.54
N GLN A 26 -4.26 23.71 20.85
CA GLN A 26 -5.33 23.10 20.06
C GLN A 26 -6.37 24.14 19.67
N VAL A 27 -6.79 24.10 18.42
CA VAL A 27 -7.85 24.95 17.88
C VAL A 27 -8.79 24.15 17.00
N TRP A 28 -10.03 24.62 16.88
CA TRP A 28 -11.08 24.01 16.06
C TRP A 28 -11.50 24.96 14.96
N VAL A 29 -11.76 24.39 13.79
CA VAL A 29 -12.23 25.13 12.61
C VAL A 29 -13.50 24.46 12.09
N ASP A 30 -14.53 25.27 11.87
CA ASP A 30 -15.81 24.86 11.28
C ASP A 30 -16.14 25.80 10.11
N PRO A 31 -16.21 25.32 8.86
CA PRO A 31 -16.40 26.16 7.69
C PRO A 31 -17.84 26.69 7.56
N VAL A 32 -18.78 26.18 8.36
CA VAL A 32 -20.20 26.51 8.34
C VAL A 32 -20.57 27.43 9.50
N LEU A 33 -20.24 27.02 10.73
CA LEU A 33 -20.67 27.69 11.96
C LEU A 33 -19.58 28.56 12.61
N GLY A 34 -18.33 28.42 12.18
CA GLY A 34 -17.20 29.10 12.80
C GLY A 34 -17.15 30.61 12.55
N SER A 35 -16.37 31.30 13.37
CA SER A 35 -16.06 32.73 13.21
C SER A 35 -14.59 33.03 13.50
N ASN A 36 -13.89 33.67 12.56
CA ASN A 36 -12.49 34.07 12.73
C ASN A 36 -12.28 35.22 13.73
N SER A 37 -13.36 35.81 14.26
CA SER A 37 -13.27 36.76 15.38
C SER A 37 -13.32 36.09 16.75
N GLY A 38 -13.61 34.78 16.79
CA GLY A 38 -13.74 34.00 18.01
C GLY A 38 -12.41 33.47 18.56
N PRO A 39 -12.44 32.73 19.67
CA PRO A 39 -11.24 32.22 20.33
C PRO A 39 -10.66 30.94 19.70
N GLY A 40 -11.39 30.27 18.78
CA GLY A 40 -10.92 29.04 18.13
C GLY A 40 -11.04 27.79 18.99
N THR A 41 -11.89 27.80 20.01
CA THR A 41 -12.17 26.64 20.88
C THR A 41 -13.18 25.70 20.23
N GLU A 42 -13.31 24.47 20.72
CA GLU A 42 -14.30 23.50 20.23
C GLU A 42 -15.74 24.06 20.23
N ALA A 43 -16.13 24.76 21.29
CA ALA A 43 -17.45 25.38 21.42
C ALA A 43 -17.60 26.69 20.64
N SER A 44 -16.52 27.28 20.15
CA SER A 44 -16.52 28.54 19.38
C SER A 44 -15.40 28.51 18.34
N PRO A 45 -15.53 27.64 17.32
CA PRO A 45 -14.48 27.37 16.37
C PRO A 45 -14.21 28.58 15.46
N TRP A 46 -13.00 28.64 14.92
CA TRP A 46 -12.70 29.55 13.82
C TRP A 46 -13.41 29.10 12.55
N ARG A 47 -13.56 30.03 11.60
CA ARG A 47 -14.26 29.75 10.34
C ARG A 47 -13.35 29.12 9.29
N THR A 48 -12.12 29.61 9.18
CA THR A 48 -11.24 29.24 8.06
C THR A 48 -9.95 28.58 8.52
N LEU A 49 -9.51 27.58 7.77
CA LEU A 49 -8.21 26.96 7.92
C LEU A 49 -7.11 27.98 7.68
N ARG A 50 -7.29 28.91 6.73
CA ARG A 50 -6.37 30.04 6.54
C ARG A 50 -6.07 30.79 7.84
N HIS A 51 -7.11 31.12 8.60
CA HIS A 51 -6.91 31.85 9.86
C HIS A 51 -6.14 30.99 10.85
N ALA A 52 -6.49 29.70 10.96
CA ALA A 52 -5.82 28.79 11.88
C ALA A 52 -4.33 28.61 11.58
N VAL A 53 -3.95 28.40 10.31
CA VAL A 53 -2.54 28.22 9.93
C VAL A 53 -1.71 29.51 10.06
N ASP A 54 -2.36 30.68 9.99
CA ASP A 54 -1.70 31.98 10.24
C ASP A 54 -1.42 32.24 11.72
N GLN A 55 -2.19 31.60 12.61
CA GLN A 55 -1.97 31.68 14.07
C GLN A 55 -1.06 30.56 14.59
N ALA A 56 -0.87 29.50 13.82
CA ALA A 56 -0.08 28.35 14.25
C ALA A 56 1.38 28.73 14.51
N SER A 57 1.96 28.21 15.59
CA SER A 57 3.38 28.31 15.89
C SER A 57 3.79 27.19 16.86
N GLY A 58 4.89 26.47 16.58
CA GLY A 58 5.34 25.35 17.41
C GLY A 58 4.41 24.13 17.36
N ASP A 59 4.35 23.33 18.44
CA ASP A 59 3.50 22.14 18.56
C ASP A 59 2.00 22.52 18.61
N PHE A 60 1.41 22.71 17.44
CA PHE A 60 0.06 23.24 17.24
C PHE A 60 -0.83 22.21 16.54
N THR A 61 -2.07 22.05 16.97
CA THR A 61 -3.03 21.13 16.33
C THR A 61 -4.30 21.86 15.94
N ILE A 62 -4.68 21.70 14.68
CA ILE A 62 -5.88 22.26 14.07
C ILE A 62 -6.85 21.11 13.81
N PHE A 63 -7.96 21.09 14.56
CA PHE A 63 -9.05 20.15 14.36
C PHE A 63 -10.06 20.71 13.36
N LEU A 64 -10.35 19.94 12.32
CA LEU A 64 -11.34 20.30 11.30
C LEU A 64 -12.64 19.56 11.58
N GLN A 65 -13.72 20.32 11.77
CA GLN A 65 -15.07 19.77 11.77
C GLN A 65 -15.46 19.28 10.35
N PRO A 66 -16.33 18.28 10.24
CA PRO A 66 -16.93 17.88 8.96
C PRO A 66 -17.45 19.08 8.16
N GLY A 67 -17.12 19.15 6.87
CA GLY A 67 -17.49 20.26 6.01
C GLY A 67 -16.59 20.45 4.80
N ILE A 68 -16.97 21.42 3.96
CA ILE A 68 -16.24 21.78 2.74
C ILE A 68 -15.49 23.10 2.97
N TYR A 69 -14.17 23.01 3.04
CA TYR A 69 -13.24 24.13 3.11
C TYR A 69 -12.86 24.54 1.69
N SER A 70 -13.30 25.73 1.26
CA SER A 70 -13.19 26.20 -0.12
C SER A 70 -13.17 27.73 -0.17
N GLN A 71 -12.99 28.32 -1.35
CA GLN A 71 -13.16 29.77 -1.50
C GLN A 71 -14.57 30.24 -1.13
N GLN A 72 -15.59 29.40 -1.36
CA GLN A 72 -16.97 29.70 -0.98
C GLN A 72 -17.16 29.71 0.55
N SER A 73 -16.43 28.87 1.29
CA SER A 73 -16.49 28.89 2.76
C SER A 73 -15.64 30.01 3.38
N GLY A 74 -14.72 30.58 2.62
CA GLY A 74 -13.89 31.75 3.00
C GLY A 74 -12.39 31.50 2.94
N GLU A 75 -11.93 30.35 2.43
CA GLU A 75 -10.51 30.06 2.29
C GLU A 75 -9.84 30.94 1.24
N SER A 76 -8.61 31.36 1.53
CA SER A 76 -7.72 32.03 0.58
C SER A 76 -6.42 31.26 0.44
N PHE A 77 -6.12 30.82 -0.78
CA PHE A 77 -4.93 30.04 -1.11
C PHE A 77 -3.81 30.94 -1.66
N PRO A 78 -2.52 30.61 -1.44
CA PRO A 78 -2.02 29.37 -0.81
C PRO A 78 -2.16 29.34 0.72
N LEU A 79 -2.24 28.13 1.26
CA LEU A 79 -2.16 27.86 2.71
C LEU A 79 -0.76 27.33 3.03
N THR A 80 -0.10 27.88 4.05
CA THR A 80 1.19 27.36 4.52
C THR A 80 0.99 26.74 5.89
N VAL A 81 1.19 25.44 5.99
CA VAL A 81 1.20 24.68 7.24
C VAL A 81 2.62 24.76 7.79
N GLN A 82 2.78 25.55 8.85
CA GLN A 82 4.07 25.81 9.47
C GLN A 82 4.66 24.54 10.09
N ALA A 83 5.98 24.54 10.30
CA ALA A 83 6.68 23.45 10.96
C ALA A 83 6.01 23.09 12.31
N HIS A 84 5.96 21.79 12.62
CA HIS A 84 5.36 21.24 13.85
C HIS A 84 3.83 21.46 14.00
N THR A 85 3.14 21.87 12.94
CA THR A 85 1.67 22.00 12.92
C THR A 85 0.99 20.75 12.37
N SER A 86 -0.02 20.26 13.07
CA SER A 86 -0.84 19.11 12.66
C SER A 86 -2.26 19.53 12.30
N ILE A 87 -2.75 19.08 11.15
CA ILE A 87 -4.15 19.20 10.74
C ILE A 87 -4.81 17.84 10.90
N VAL A 88 -5.91 17.78 11.67
CA VAL A 88 -6.64 16.53 11.95
C VAL A 88 -8.12 16.73 11.65
N ALA A 89 -8.65 15.96 10.70
CA ALA A 89 -10.09 15.89 10.48
C ALA A 89 -10.78 15.08 11.60
N LEU A 90 -11.91 15.59 12.10
CA LEU A 90 -12.76 14.87 13.06
C LEU A 90 -13.78 13.96 12.35
N GLY A 91 -14.03 14.20 11.05
CA GLY A 91 -14.73 13.26 10.16
C GLY A 91 -13.75 12.46 9.31
N ASP A 92 -14.28 11.61 8.42
CA ASP A 92 -13.46 10.92 7.42
C ASP A 92 -13.22 11.79 6.16
N ALA A 93 -12.49 11.23 5.19
CA ALA A 93 -12.19 11.90 3.92
C ALA A 93 -13.44 12.17 3.07
N THR A 94 -14.57 11.53 3.34
CA THR A 94 -15.84 11.81 2.67
C THR A 94 -16.54 13.02 3.26
N ASP A 95 -16.42 13.24 4.56
CA ASP A 95 -17.09 14.32 5.30
C ASP A 95 -16.27 15.60 5.40
N THR A 96 -14.94 15.49 5.44
CA THR A 96 -14.03 16.64 5.56
C THR A 96 -13.26 16.84 4.27
N ARG A 97 -13.59 17.91 3.53
CA ARG A 97 -13.05 18.17 2.19
C ARG A 97 -12.42 19.54 2.08
N LEU A 98 -11.21 19.59 1.53
CA LEU A 98 -10.53 20.82 1.15
C LEU A 98 -10.51 20.94 -0.38
N GLU A 99 -11.16 21.97 -0.91
CA GLU A 99 -11.27 22.24 -2.35
C GLU A 99 -10.39 23.42 -2.75
N LEU A 100 -9.30 23.14 -3.46
CA LEU A 100 -8.32 24.14 -3.85
C LEU A 100 -8.84 24.97 -5.06
N GLY A 101 -9.46 26.12 -4.77
CA GLY A 101 -9.98 27.12 -5.74
C GLY A 101 -9.08 28.38 -5.92
N GLY A 102 -9.21 29.15 -7.02
CA GLY A 102 -8.31 30.29 -7.36
C GLY A 102 -7.69 30.32 -8.78
N SER A 103 -6.46 30.81 -8.99
CA SER A 103 -5.71 30.63 -10.25
C SER A 103 -4.79 29.39 -10.16
N ALA A 104 -4.37 28.79 -11.28
CA ALA A 104 -3.60 27.54 -11.31
C ALA A 104 -2.32 27.54 -10.45
N THR A 105 -1.67 28.71 -10.28
CA THR A 105 -0.44 28.88 -9.48
C THR A 105 -0.68 29.23 -8.01
N SER A 106 -1.90 29.63 -7.63
CA SER A 106 -2.25 30.05 -6.26
C SER A 106 -3.02 28.98 -5.48
N ARG A 107 -3.58 27.98 -6.17
CA ARG A 107 -4.35 26.84 -5.64
C ARG A 107 -3.47 25.74 -5.06
N ARG A 108 -2.72 26.02 -3.98
CA ARG A 108 -1.89 25.00 -3.32
C ARG A 108 -1.84 25.13 -1.80
N MET A 109 -1.45 24.04 -1.16
CA MET A 109 -0.92 24.05 0.20
C MET A 109 0.59 23.86 0.18
N VAL A 110 1.27 24.47 1.13
CA VAL A 110 2.70 24.29 1.39
C VAL A 110 2.84 23.70 2.79
N PHE A 111 3.59 22.62 2.92
CA PHE A 111 3.87 21.96 4.20
C PHE A 111 5.37 22.08 4.50
N GLU A 112 5.69 22.48 5.73
CA GLU A 112 7.05 22.58 6.27
C GLU A 112 7.35 21.40 7.22
N MET A 113 8.61 21.24 7.60
CA MET A 113 9.12 20.08 8.33
C MET A 113 8.34 19.74 9.59
N SER A 114 8.21 18.45 9.87
CA SER A 114 7.45 17.92 11.02
C SER A 114 5.96 18.29 11.06
N SER A 115 5.41 18.93 10.03
CA SER A 115 3.96 19.14 9.93
C SER A 115 3.23 17.86 9.54
N SER A 116 1.92 17.80 9.78
CA SER A 116 1.12 16.65 9.42
C SER A 116 -0.31 16.98 8.98
N CYS A 117 -0.92 16.05 8.27
CA CYS A 117 -2.29 16.13 7.77
C CYS A 117 -2.95 14.74 7.83
N GLU A 118 -4.12 14.65 8.46
CA GLU A 118 -4.81 13.38 8.65
C GLU A 118 -6.32 13.45 8.36
N GLY A 119 -6.82 12.42 7.67
CA GLY A 119 -8.24 12.07 7.63
C GLY A 119 -9.13 12.89 6.70
N LEU A 120 -8.58 13.69 5.78
CA LEU A 120 -9.38 14.53 4.88
C LEU A 120 -9.15 14.24 3.39
N ARG A 121 -10.08 14.70 2.55
CA ARG A 121 -9.93 14.71 1.10
C ARG A 121 -9.49 16.08 0.61
N ILE A 122 -8.42 16.11 -0.17
CA ILE A 122 -7.91 17.29 -0.86
C ILE A 122 -8.23 17.15 -2.35
N THR A 123 -8.99 18.10 -2.88
CA THR A 123 -9.36 18.12 -4.30
C THR A 123 -8.79 19.33 -5.02
N LYS A 124 -8.35 19.10 -6.26
CA LYS A 124 -7.95 20.17 -7.17
C LYS A 124 -8.52 19.90 -8.56
N PRO A 125 -9.66 20.53 -8.92
CA PRO A 125 -10.47 20.15 -10.08
C PRO A 125 -9.86 20.56 -11.42
N SER A 126 -8.83 21.41 -11.42
CA SER A 126 -8.09 21.81 -12.61
C SER A 126 -6.60 21.53 -12.39
N GLY A 127 -6.00 20.77 -13.30
CA GLY A 127 -4.58 20.44 -13.24
C GLY A 127 -3.91 20.60 -14.60
N SER A 128 -2.65 21.01 -14.58
CA SER A 128 -1.70 20.73 -15.64
C SER A 128 -0.59 19.85 -15.08
N ILE A 129 0.28 19.34 -15.95
CA ILE A 129 1.48 18.60 -15.54
C ILE A 129 2.43 19.39 -14.61
N ALA A 130 2.21 20.69 -14.42
CA ALA A 130 3.08 21.61 -13.67
C ALA A 130 2.39 22.27 -12.47
N SER A 131 1.19 21.83 -12.05
CA SER A 131 0.43 22.49 -11.00
C SER A 131 0.16 21.60 -9.78
N GLU A 132 0.99 21.69 -8.74
CA GLU A 132 0.85 20.91 -7.52
C GLU A 132 -0.30 21.36 -6.60
N ALA A 133 -1.02 20.41 -6.02
CA ALA A 133 -1.95 20.70 -4.91
C ALA A 133 -1.19 20.88 -3.61
N ILE A 134 -0.18 20.04 -3.39
CA ILE A 134 0.68 20.08 -2.21
C ILE A 134 2.10 20.31 -2.66
N ARG A 135 2.77 21.25 -1.99
CA ARG A 135 4.21 21.39 -2.03
C ARG A 135 4.79 21.07 -0.66
N VAL A 136 5.76 20.16 -0.61
CA VAL A 136 6.60 19.96 0.58
C VAL A 136 7.91 20.72 0.34
N THR A 137 8.20 21.70 1.20
CA THR A 137 9.38 22.58 1.07
C THR A 137 10.22 22.51 2.32
N ASP A 138 11.25 21.68 2.33
CA ASP A 138 12.21 21.63 3.43
C ASP A 138 13.64 21.49 2.93
N ALA A 139 14.59 21.73 3.83
CA ALA A 139 15.99 21.45 3.59
C ALA A 139 16.28 19.93 3.73
N ALA A 140 17.34 19.48 3.06
CA ALA A 140 17.83 18.11 3.16
C ALA A 140 18.09 17.73 4.64
N GLY A 141 17.55 16.59 5.08
CA GLY A 141 17.74 16.07 6.44
C GLY A 141 16.75 16.57 7.48
N SER A 142 15.80 17.45 7.10
CA SER A 142 14.66 17.80 7.95
C SER A 142 13.76 16.59 8.23
N ALA A 143 13.09 16.63 9.39
CA ALA A 143 12.06 15.65 9.74
C ALA A 143 10.89 15.70 8.73
N PRO A 144 10.32 14.55 8.36
CA PRO A 144 9.38 14.46 7.25
C PRO A 144 8.03 15.09 7.58
N VAL A 145 7.38 15.61 6.54
CA VAL A 145 5.94 15.90 6.56
C VAL A 145 5.16 14.58 6.52
N ARG A 146 4.09 14.47 7.31
CA ARG A 146 3.32 13.21 7.40
C ARG A 146 1.90 13.37 6.92
N PHE A 147 1.48 12.50 6.00
CA PHE A 147 0.10 12.38 5.55
C PHE A 147 -0.43 11.01 5.96
N ARG A 148 -1.61 10.98 6.57
CA ARG A 148 -2.25 9.75 7.02
C ARG A 148 -3.72 9.72 6.67
N ALA A 149 -4.20 8.65 6.02
CA ALA A 149 -5.61 8.54 5.61
C ALA A 149 -6.12 9.76 4.82
N VAL A 150 -5.26 10.34 3.97
CA VAL A 150 -5.60 11.49 3.13
C VAL A 150 -5.91 11.04 1.71
N GLU A 151 -6.97 11.59 1.12
CA GLU A 151 -7.33 11.34 -0.27
C GLU A 151 -7.01 12.55 -1.16
N PHE A 152 -6.15 12.36 -2.16
CA PHE A 152 -5.79 13.35 -3.16
C PHE A 152 -6.54 13.06 -4.48
N ILE A 153 -7.60 13.81 -4.75
CA ILE A 153 -8.54 13.49 -5.83
C ILE A 153 -8.59 14.61 -6.87
N GLY A 154 -8.40 14.22 -8.14
CA GLY A 154 -8.62 15.08 -9.30
C GLY A 154 -7.35 15.44 -10.06
N PRO A 155 -7.51 16.11 -11.22
CA PRO A 155 -6.45 16.25 -12.22
C PRO A 155 -5.22 16.99 -11.72
N GLY A 156 -5.38 17.99 -10.84
CA GLY A 156 -4.28 18.76 -10.27
C GLY A 156 -3.89 18.35 -8.86
N ALA A 157 -4.48 17.28 -8.31
CA ALA A 157 -4.29 16.88 -6.92
C ALA A 157 -2.99 16.07 -6.72
N ASN A 158 -1.87 16.58 -7.24
CA ASN A 158 -0.56 15.96 -7.06
C ASN A 158 0.20 16.57 -5.89
N VAL A 159 1.13 15.79 -5.34
CA VAL A 159 2.10 16.25 -4.36
C VAL A 159 3.46 16.36 -5.03
N ASP A 160 4.11 17.50 -4.84
CA ASP A 160 5.45 17.77 -5.30
C ASP A 160 6.35 18.06 -4.11
N THR A 161 7.49 17.38 -4.02
CA THR A 161 8.46 17.62 -2.96
C THR A 161 9.75 18.16 -3.57
N ILE A 162 10.17 19.29 -3.03
CA ILE A 162 11.36 20.01 -3.47
C ILE A 162 12.25 20.13 -2.24
N GLY A 163 13.19 19.21 -2.06
CA GLY A 163 14.18 19.24 -0.97
C GLY A 163 13.78 18.60 0.36
N GLY A 164 12.49 18.34 0.59
CA GLY A 164 11.95 17.84 1.86
C GLY A 164 11.56 16.36 1.84
N SER A 165 11.48 15.74 3.02
CA SER A 165 11.04 14.34 3.17
C SER A 165 9.54 14.26 3.47
N ALA A 166 8.86 13.20 3.02
CA ALA A 166 7.44 13.01 3.26
C ALA A 166 7.08 11.54 3.42
N THR A 167 6.14 11.26 4.32
CA THR A 167 5.58 9.92 4.54
C THR A 167 4.08 9.93 4.26
N PHE A 168 3.59 8.89 3.59
CA PHE A 168 2.18 8.68 3.28
C PHE A 168 1.76 7.31 3.82
N ASP A 169 0.86 7.30 4.80
CA ASP A 169 0.27 6.10 5.39
C ASP A 169 -1.22 6.04 5.02
N ARG A 170 -1.67 4.94 4.42
CA ARG A 170 -3.09 4.73 4.02
C ARG A 170 -3.66 5.88 3.20
N CYS A 171 -2.85 6.50 2.34
CA CYS A 171 -3.27 7.59 1.48
C CYS A 171 -3.73 7.08 0.12
N THR A 172 -4.62 7.82 -0.53
CA THR A 172 -5.11 7.49 -1.89
C THR A 172 -4.87 8.66 -2.83
N PHE A 173 -4.35 8.40 -4.02
CA PHE A 173 -4.22 9.35 -5.12
C PHE A 173 -5.04 8.87 -6.31
N ARG A 174 -5.95 9.71 -6.81
CA ARG A 174 -6.81 9.33 -7.94
C ARG A 174 -6.96 10.41 -9.00
N GLY A 175 -6.66 10.05 -10.24
CA GLY A 175 -7.04 10.80 -11.43
C GLY A 175 -6.16 12.00 -11.76
N GLN A 176 -4.88 12.00 -11.38
CA GLN A 176 -3.94 13.07 -11.69
C GLN A 176 -3.55 13.07 -13.18
N VAL A 177 -3.59 14.23 -13.85
CA VAL A 177 -3.19 14.32 -15.28
C VAL A 177 -1.68 14.35 -15.49
N GLY A 178 -0.91 14.53 -14.40
CA GLY A 178 0.53 14.47 -14.36
C GLY A 178 1.01 13.32 -13.47
N PHE A 179 2.00 13.61 -12.64
CA PHE A 179 2.42 12.71 -11.58
C PHE A 179 1.38 12.69 -10.45
N ALA A 180 1.13 11.57 -9.80
CA ALA A 180 0.47 11.61 -8.49
C ALA A 180 1.44 12.14 -7.43
N LEU A 181 2.67 11.62 -7.46
CA LEU A 181 3.78 12.07 -6.64
C LEU A 181 4.99 12.39 -7.50
N SER A 182 5.49 13.62 -7.38
CA SER A 182 6.76 14.06 -7.94
C SER A 182 7.79 14.21 -6.83
N TRP A 183 8.94 13.57 -7.00
CA TRP A 183 10.03 13.62 -6.04
C TRP A 183 11.29 14.18 -6.67
N HIS A 184 11.72 15.35 -6.20
CA HIS A 184 12.82 16.09 -6.78
C HIS A 184 13.84 16.48 -5.72
N SER A 185 15.06 15.99 -5.92
CA SER A 185 16.31 16.40 -5.26
C SER A 185 16.25 16.65 -3.74
N TYR A 186 16.98 15.83 -2.99
CA TYR A 186 17.10 15.82 -1.53
C TYR A 186 15.80 15.40 -0.79
N GLY A 187 15.93 14.47 0.16
CA GLY A 187 14.83 13.99 1.00
C GLY A 187 14.35 12.58 0.65
N ASN A 188 13.58 12.00 1.58
CA ASN A 188 13.05 10.65 1.49
C ASN A 188 11.54 10.66 1.22
N LEU A 189 11.08 9.83 0.30
CA LEU A 189 9.67 9.50 0.10
C LEU A 189 9.39 8.13 0.70
N VAL A 190 8.41 8.05 1.59
CA VAL A 190 7.92 6.76 2.09
C VAL A 190 6.42 6.66 1.84
N LEU A 191 5.98 5.62 1.16
CA LEU A 191 4.58 5.24 1.06
C LEU A 191 4.39 3.89 1.73
N GLN A 192 3.36 3.80 2.55
CA GLN A 192 2.95 2.57 3.22
C GLN A 192 1.43 2.41 3.10
N ASP A 193 0.98 1.20 2.78
CA ASP A 193 -0.45 0.84 2.80
C ASP A 193 -1.31 1.79 1.92
N SER A 194 -0.72 2.35 0.86
CA SER A 194 -1.26 3.48 0.09
C SER A 194 -1.58 3.09 -1.35
N ARG A 195 -2.48 3.86 -1.99
CA ARG A 195 -2.99 3.56 -3.34
C ARG A 195 -2.83 4.72 -4.31
N ILE A 196 -2.45 4.43 -5.55
CA ILE A 196 -2.42 5.37 -6.67
C ILE A 196 -3.20 4.77 -7.84
N GLU A 197 -4.16 5.52 -8.38
CA GLU A 197 -5.05 5.05 -9.45
C GLU A 197 -5.24 6.11 -10.53
N GLY A 198 -5.09 5.71 -11.80
CA GLY A 198 -5.50 6.55 -12.93
C GLY A 198 -4.66 7.83 -13.10
N ALA A 199 -3.48 7.89 -12.50
CA ALA A 199 -2.53 8.97 -12.73
C ALA A 199 -1.88 8.83 -14.12
N ARG A 200 -1.34 9.90 -14.69
CA ARG A 200 -0.50 9.74 -15.89
C ARG A 200 0.78 8.98 -15.54
N ILE A 201 1.45 9.39 -14.48
CA ILE A 201 2.57 8.67 -13.87
C ILE A 201 2.26 8.52 -12.39
N GLY A 202 2.39 7.33 -11.83
CA GLY A 202 2.14 7.14 -10.40
C GLY A 202 3.15 7.92 -9.56
N ILE A 203 4.41 7.48 -9.58
CA ILE A 203 5.51 8.16 -8.88
C ILE A 203 6.62 8.49 -9.86
N GLY A 204 6.99 9.77 -9.93
CA GLY A 204 8.18 10.24 -10.65
C GLY A 204 9.30 10.58 -9.67
N ALA A 205 10.37 9.79 -9.65
CA ALA A 205 11.57 10.08 -8.87
C ALA A 205 12.67 10.61 -9.79
N ALA A 206 13.13 11.85 -9.55
CA ALA A 206 14.17 12.45 -10.36
C ALA A 206 15.30 13.12 -9.57
N GLY A 207 16.54 12.83 -10.00
CA GLY A 207 17.75 13.52 -9.55
C GLY A 207 18.09 14.66 -10.51
N PHE A 208 17.95 15.91 -10.06
CA PHE A 208 18.24 17.11 -10.86
C PHE A 208 19.45 17.92 -10.39
N TYR A 209 19.90 17.74 -9.14
CA TYR A 209 21.03 18.48 -8.58
C TYR A 209 22.17 17.56 -8.19
N ASP A 210 23.41 17.97 -8.47
CA ASP A 210 24.59 17.21 -8.07
C ASP A 210 24.71 17.06 -6.54
N SER A 211 25.29 15.94 -6.10
CA SER A 211 25.53 15.58 -4.70
C SER A 211 24.27 15.36 -3.84
N ALA A 212 23.11 15.06 -4.45
CA ALA A 212 21.90 14.68 -3.71
C ALA A 212 21.83 13.18 -3.40
N VAL A 213 21.10 12.83 -2.33
CA VAL A 213 20.61 11.47 -2.06
C VAL A 213 19.09 11.52 -2.09
N VAL A 214 18.50 10.63 -2.89
CA VAL A 214 17.05 10.45 -2.99
C VAL A 214 16.73 9.01 -2.61
N ASP A 215 15.88 8.82 -1.61
CA ASP A 215 15.42 7.50 -1.18
C ASP A 215 13.91 7.44 -1.32
N VAL A 216 13.42 6.49 -2.11
CA VAL A 216 11.99 6.26 -2.34
C VAL A 216 11.69 4.84 -1.87
N SER A 217 10.83 4.70 -0.87
CA SER A 217 10.43 3.41 -0.30
C SER A 217 8.92 3.23 -0.40
N LEU A 218 8.49 2.13 -0.98
CA LEU A 218 7.11 1.70 -1.06
C LEU A 218 6.96 0.37 -0.34
N GLU A 219 5.96 0.27 0.51
CA GLU A 219 5.60 -0.96 1.21
C GLU A 219 4.08 -1.15 1.19
N ARG A 220 3.60 -2.32 0.75
CA ARG A 220 2.16 -2.62 0.67
C ARG A 220 1.35 -1.58 -0.08
N CYS A 221 1.89 -1.09 -1.19
CA CYS A 221 1.24 -0.09 -2.03
C CYS A 221 0.60 -0.72 -3.26
N VAL A 222 -0.50 -0.12 -3.73
CA VAL A 222 -1.19 -0.52 -4.96
C VAL A 222 -1.14 0.64 -5.96
N ILE A 223 -0.53 0.42 -7.12
CA ILE A 223 -0.41 1.41 -8.20
C ILE A 223 -1.05 0.83 -9.45
N THR A 224 -2.19 1.38 -9.85
CA THR A 224 -2.97 0.87 -10.99
C THR A 224 -3.38 1.94 -11.98
N ASP A 225 -3.72 1.50 -13.20
CA ASP A 225 -4.31 2.33 -14.26
C ASP A 225 -3.47 3.55 -14.64
N CYS A 226 -2.15 3.48 -14.45
CA CYS A 226 -1.25 4.58 -14.78
C CYS A 226 -1.05 4.68 -16.29
N GLN A 227 -1.16 5.89 -16.86
CA GLN A 227 -1.18 6.04 -18.33
C GLN A 227 0.18 5.85 -19.01
N GLN A 228 1.27 6.20 -18.34
CA GLN A 228 2.63 6.20 -18.90
C GLN A 228 3.59 5.31 -18.11
N ALA A 229 3.56 5.36 -16.78
CA ALA A 229 4.29 4.42 -15.96
C ALA A 229 3.71 4.38 -14.54
N GLY A 230 3.73 3.20 -13.90
CA GLY A 230 3.46 3.12 -12.47
C GLY A 230 4.53 3.85 -11.67
N LEU A 231 5.79 3.48 -11.91
CA LEU A 231 6.97 4.10 -11.34
C LEU A 231 7.90 4.58 -12.46
N ARG A 232 8.36 5.82 -12.35
CA ARG A 232 9.32 6.39 -13.28
C ARG A 232 10.51 6.97 -12.53
N VAL A 233 11.69 6.40 -12.78
CA VAL A 233 12.94 6.85 -12.20
C VAL A 233 13.81 7.44 -13.30
N SER A 234 14.30 8.66 -13.08
CA SER A 234 15.16 9.36 -14.03
C SER A 234 16.23 10.19 -13.34
N ASN A 235 17.51 9.88 -13.57
CA ASN A 235 18.61 10.58 -12.91
C ASN A 235 19.42 11.40 -13.91
N THR A 236 19.16 12.70 -13.98
CA THR A 236 19.84 13.61 -14.92
C THR A 236 21.13 14.21 -14.37
N ALA A 237 21.36 14.10 -13.06
CA ALA A 237 22.54 14.62 -12.38
C ALA A 237 23.74 13.67 -12.49
N THR A 238 24.95 14.22 -12.38
CA THR A 238 26.22 13.48 -12.56
C THR A 238 26.77 12.89 -11.27
N SER A 239 26.19 13.26 -10.13
CA SER A 239 26.58 12.77 -8.81
C SER A 239 25.43 12.52 -7.81
N THR A 240 24.18 12.32 -8.28
CA THR A 240 23.04 11.98 -7.39
C THR A 240 22.92 10.48 -7.17
N LEU A 241 22.84 10.05 -5.91
CA LEU A 241 22.50 8.65 -5.58
C LEU A 241 20.99 8.53 -5.45
N LEU A 242 20.35 7.68 -6.26
CA LEU A 242 18.91 7.42 -6.17
C LEU A 242 18.67 5.96 -5.81
N TYR A 243 17.90 5.76 -4.74
CA TYR A 243 17.48 4.47 -4.25
C TYR A 243 15.97 4.35 -4.37
N LEU A 244 15.52 3.25 -4.97
CA LEU A 244 14.11 2.88 -5.01
C LEU A 244 13.97 1.48 -4.39
N THR A 245 13.12 1.39 -3.38
CA THR A 245 12.76 0.12 -2.75
C THR A 245 11.26 -0.11 -2.86
N VAL A 246 10.86 -1.27 -3.38
CA VAL A 246 9.46 -1.67 -3.56
C VAL A 246 9.25 -3.01 -2.88
N ARG A 247 8.43 -3.05 -1.83
CA ARG A 247 8.14 -4.27 -1.06
C ARG A 247 6.65 -4.54 -0.99
N ASP A 248 6.25 -5.78 -1.28
CA ASP A 248 4.86 -6.21 -1.13
C ASP A 248 3.87 -5.30 -1.88
N CYS A 249 4.28 -4.77 -3.03
CA CYS A 249 3.47 -3.83 -3.80
C CYS A 249 2.88 -4.50 -5.04
N LEU A 250 1.71 -4.02 -5.45
CA LEU A 250 1.11 -4.32 -6.76
C LEU A 250 1.29 -3.11 -7.68
N ILE A 251 1.88 -3.32 -8.86
CA ILE A 251 1.95 -2.32 -9.94
C ILE A 251 1.36 -2.95 -11.21
N ALA A 252 0.14 -2.59 -11.57
CA ALA A 252 -0.58 -3.33 -12.59
C ALA A 252 -1.57 -2.52 -13.42
N GLN A 253 -2.01 -3.09 -14.54
CA GLN A 253 -3.07 -2.52 -15.39
C GLN A 253 -2.74 -1.10 -15.91
N GLY A 254 -1.46 -0.74 -15.96
CA GLY A 254 -1.01 0.51 -16.54
C GLY A 254 -1.04 0.45 -18.07
N ARG A 255 -1.25 1.60 -18.72
CA ARG A 255 -1.14 1.74 -20.19
C ARG A 255 0.29 1.96 -20.68
N GLY A 256 1.26 1.98 -19.78
CA GLY A 256 2.68 2.09 -20.06
C GLY A 256 3.46 1.12 -19.19
N ASP A 257 4.68 1.47 -18.79
CA ASP A 257 5.53 0.52 -18.05
C ASP A 257 5.10 0.37 -16.59
N GLY A 258 5.32 -0.81 -15.99
CA GLY A 258 5.19 -0.97 -14.55
C GLY A 258 6.23 -0.12 -13.82
N LEU A 259 7.50 -0.39 -14.09
CA LEU A 259 8.64 0.42 -13.68
C LEU A 259 9.51 0.76 -14.88
N PHE A 260 9.74 2.06 -15.08
CA PHE A 260 10.73 2.58 -16.01
C PHE A 260 11.91 3.20 -15.25
N VAL A 261 13.14 2.75 -15.55
CA VAL A 261 14.39 3.31 -15.04
C VAL A 261 15.27 3.69 -16.24
N GLY A 262 15.37 4.98 -16.52
CA GLY A 262 16.09 5.47 -17.70
C GLY A 262 16.76 6.82 -17.48
N ASN A 263 17.76 7.12 -18.32
CA ASN A 263 18.45 8.42 -18.28
C ASN A 263 17.98 9.36 -19.40
N TRP A 264 18.09 10.65 -19.15
CA TRP A 264 18.11 11.70 -20.19
C TRP A 264 19.50 12.35 -20.35
N SER A 265 20.51 11.89 -19.61
CA SER A 265 21.89 12.40 -19.58
C SER A 265 22.92 11.33 -19.97
N SER A 266 24.05 11.75 -20.55
CA SER A 266 25.17 10.88 -20.96
C SER A 266 26.13 10.53 -19.81
N VAL A 267 25.89 11.03 -18.60
CA VAL A 267 26.73 10.82 -17.41
C VAL A 267 25.92 10.07 -16.34
N LEU A 268 26.52 9.02 -15.79
CA LEU A 268 25.83 7.96 -15.07
C LEU A 268 26.07 8.10 -13.57
N SER A 269 25.12 8.70 -12.85
CA SER A 269 25.04 8.45 -11.41
C SER A 269 24.32 7.13 -11.14
N PRO A 270 24.74 6.34 -10.14
CA PRO A 270 24.12 5.06 -9.86
C PRO A 270 22.67 5.25 -9.40
N VAL A 271 21.80 4.41 -9.96
CA VAL A 271 20.43 4.19 -9.52
C VAL A 271 20.37 2.73 -9.10
N ASP A 272 20.03 2.51 -7.84
CA ASP A 272 19.87 1.19 -7.26
C ASP A 272 18.39 0.96 -6.96
N VAL A 273 17.82 -0.02 -7.64
CA VAL A 273 16.42 -0.42 -7.45
C VAL A 273 16.37 -1.82 -6.84
N THR A 274 15.56 -1.98 -5.79
CA THR A 274 15.29 -3.27 -5.16
C THR A 274 13.79 -3.51 -5.15
N ILE A 275 13.36 -4.66 -5.66
CA ILE A 275 11.97 -5.10 -5.68
C ILE A 275 11.90 -6.45 -4.96
N GLU A 276 11.05 -6.53 -3.95
CA GLU A 276 10.89 -7.73 -3.13
C GLU A 276 9.42 -8.02 -2.87
N GLY A 277 9.01 -9.29 -2.92
CA GLY A 277 7.64 -9.66 -2.56
C GLY A 277 6.57 -8.99 -3.41
N SER A 278 6.87 -8.52 -4.63
CA SER A 278 5.97 -7.59 -5.36
C SER A 278 5.48 -8.17 -6.67
N THR A 279 4.31 -7.71 -7.14
CA THR A 279 3.70 -8.13 -8.41
C THR A 279 3.67 -6.96 -9.37
N ILE A 280 4.26 -7.14 -10.56
CA ILE A 280 4.22 -6.18 -11.66
C ILE A 280 3.63 -6.85 -12.89
N ALA A 281 2.36 -6.56 -13.19
CA ALA A 281 1.61 -7.39 -14.11
C ALA A 281 0.58 -6.64 -14.96
N ALA A 282 0.26 -7.23 -16.12
CA ALA A 282 -0.81 -6.76 -17.01
C ALA A 282 -0.69 -5.27 -17.39
N ASN A 283 0.53 -4.76 -17.56
CA ASN A 283 0.75 -3.43 -18.11
C ASN A 283 0.86 -3.48 -19.65
N ASP A 284 0.36 -2.47 -20.35
CA ASP A 284 0.49 -2.37 -21.82
C ASP A 284 1.94 -2.11 -22.27
N GLY A 285 2.79 -1.61 -21.37
CA GLY A 285 4.23 -1.44 -21.57
C GLY A 285 5.03 -2.67 -21.16
N HIS A 286 6.28 -2.45 -20.74
CA HIS A 286 7.08 -3.46 -20.08
C HIS A 286 6.69 -3.58 -18.60
N GLY A 287 6.89 -4.75 -18.00
CA GLY A 287 6.80 -4.86 -16.53
C GLY A 287 7.93 -4.05 -15.89
N LEU A 288 9.15 -4.38 -16.30
CA LEU A 288 10.38 -3.73 -15.90
C LEU A 288 11.12 -3.25 -17.15
N ASP A 289 11.35 -1.95 -17.30
CA ASP A 289 12.22 -1.37 -18.32
C ASP A 289 13.39 -0.66 -17.64
N VAL A 290 14.57 -1.29 -17.63
CA VAL A 290 15.76 -0.78 -16.94
C VAL A 290 16.91 -0.58 -17.91
N GLY A 291 17.23 0.69 -18.17
CA GLY A 291 18.40 1.07 -18.97
C GLY A 291 19.73 0.72 -18.29
N THR A 292 20.78 0.57 -19.09
CA THR A 292 22.16 0.44 -18.56
C THR A 292 22.73 1.81 -18.18
N PRO A 293 23.51 1.94 -17.09
CA PRO A 293 24.15 0.90 -16.27
C PRO A 293 23.46 0.69 -14.91
N TYR A 294 22.15 0.89 -14.82
CA TYR A 294 21.44 0.90 -13.54
C TYR A 294 21.40 -0.50 -12.92
N GLN A 295 21.45 -0.55 -11.58
CA GLN A 295 21.35 -1.80 -10.84
C GLN A 295 19.90 -2.01 -10.45
N LEU A 296 19.35 -3.15 -10.86
CA LEU A 296 18.06 -3.65 -10.41
C LEU A 296 18.28 -5.01 -9.76
N ILE A 297 17.74 -5.20 -8.56
CA ILE A 297 17.66 -6.49 -7.88
C ILE A 297 16.18 -6.82 -7.69
N VAL A 298 15.76 -7.98 -8.19
CA VAL A 298 14.39 -8.50 -8.01
C VAL A 298 14.44 -9.84 -7.27
N ARG A 299 13.60 -9.97 -6.23
CA ARG A 299 13.49 -11.16 -5.38
C ARG A 299 12.04 -11.42 -5.01
N ASN A 300 11.67 -12.69 -4.83
CA ASN A 300 10.38 -13.17 -4.34
C ASN A 300 9.19 -12.46 -4.99
N SER A 301 9.30 -12.16 -6.28
CA SER A 301 8.38 -11.28 -7.00
C SER A 301 7.80 -11.99 -8.21
N ILE A 302 6.72 -11.42 -8.75
CA ILE A 302 6.08 -11.84 -10.00
C ILE A 302 6.14 -10.69 -11.00
N VAL A 303 6.64 -10.96 -12.20
CA VAL A 303 6.57 -10.06 -13.34
C VAL A 303 5.93 -10.81 -14.50
N ALA A 304 4.70 -10.45 -14.87
CA ALA A 304 3.90 -11.30 -15.76
C ALA A 304 2.85 -10.55 -16.59
N GLY A 305 2.71 -10.96 -17.84
CA GLY A 305 1.61 -10.54 -18.71
C GLY A 305 1.71 -9.09 -19.17
N ASN A 306 2.92 -8.52 -19.20
CA ASN A 306 3.13 -7.16 -19.69
C ASN A 306 3.31 -7.16 -21.22
N SER A 307 2.59 -6.30 -21.95
CA SER A 307 2.38 -6.45 -23.39
C SER A 307 3.64 -6.21 -24.25
N LEU A 308 4.58 -5.37 -23.80
CA LEU A 308 5.87 -5.20 -24.49
C LEU A 308 6.94 -6.19 -24.00
N GLY A 309 6.66 -6.96 -22.95
CA GLY A 309 7.56 -7.94 -22.34
C GLY A 309 7.72 -7.71 -20.85
N ASP A 310 7.95 -8.78 -20.09
CA ASP A 310 7.98 -8.69 -18.62
C ASP A 310 9.23 -7.96 -18.12
N TRP A 311 10.39 -8.17 -18.75
CA TRP A 311 11.64 -7.54 -18.36
C TRP A 311 12.51 -7.17 -19.57
N ALA A 312 12.68 -5.87 -19.79
CA ALA A 312 13.66 -5.27 -20.68
C ALA A 312 14.86 -4.70 -19.90
N GLY A 313 16.08 -5.03 -20.33
CA GLY A 313 17.32 -4.45 -19.78
C GLY A 313 18.11 -5.35 -18.83
N SER A 314 19.02 -4.74 -18.06
CA SER A 314 19.96 -5.45 -17.19
C SER A 314 19.53 -5.46 -15.72
N GLY A 315 19.98 -6.47 -14.97
CA GLY A 315 19.81 -6.53 -13.52
C GLY A 315 20.27 -7.86 -12.96
N ALA A 316 20.00 -8.07 -11.67
CA ALA A 316 20.19 -9.32 -10.96
C ALA A 316 18.83 -9.86 -10.52
N LEU A 317 18.66 -11.17 -10.68
CA LEU A 317 17.44 -11.88 -10.33
C LEU A 317 17.76 -12.95 -9.29
N ALA A 318 17.05 -12.88 -8.16
CA ALA A 318 16.94 -13.95 -7.17
C ALA A 318 15.64 -14.74 -7.40
N THR A 319 15.22 -15.58 -6.46
CA THR A 319 14.03 -16.45 -6.59
C THR A 319 12.79 -15.67 -7.00
N THR A 320 12.37 -15.74 -8.27
CA THR A 320 11.39 -14.81 -8.89
C THR A 320 10.70 -15.48 -10.07
N LEU A 321 9.43 -15.15 -10.32
CA LEU A 321 8.70 -15.55 -11.52
C LEU A 321 8.73 -14.42 -12.56
N VAL A 322 9.27 -14.71 -13.74
CA VAL A 322 9.19 -13.84 -14.93
C VAL A 322 8.53 -14.65 -16.04
N ALA A 323 7.26 -14.35 -16.34
CA ALA A 323 6.38 -15.29 -17.03
C ALA A 323 6.85 -15.62 -18.45
N ASP A 324 7.25 -14.61 -19.22
CA ASP A 324 7.77 -14.78 -20.60
C ASP A 324 9.25 -15.24 -20.66
N GLY A 325 9.93 -15.36 -19.51
CA GLY A 325 11.33 -15.76 -19.42
C GLY A 325 12.36 -14.69 -19.80
N SER A 326 11.94 -13.45 -20.09
CA SER A 326 12.80 -12.30 -20.41
C SER A 326 13.66 -11.82 -19.23
N GLY A 327 14.59 -10.90 -19.46
CA GLY A 327 15.53 -10.42 -18.44
C GLY A 327 16.67 -11.40 -18.10
N PRO A 328 17.42 -11.15 -17.03
CA PRO A 328 18.62 -11.91 -16.69
C PRO A 328 18.32 -13.35 -16.24
N SER A 329 19.35 -14.19 -16.22
CA SER A 329 19.32 -15.48 -15.54
C SER A 329 19.33 -15.29 -14.02
N ALA A 330 18.79 -16.27 -13.29
CA ALA A 330 18.90 -16.29 -11.84
C ALA A 330 20.37 -16.40 -11.40
N GLY A 331 20.73 -15.69 -10.34
CA GLY A 331 22.03 -15.85 -9.69
C GLY A 331 22.19 -17.25 -9.08
N ALA A 332 23.43 -17.70 -8.86
CA ALA A 332 23.71 -19.03 -8.30
C ALA A 332 22.90 -19.30 -7.01
N GLY A 333 22.25 -20.46 -6.94
CA GLY A 333 21.39 -20.86 -5.81
C GLY A 333 19.97 -20.28 -5.82
N ASN A 334 19.62 -19.44 -6.78
CA ASN A 334 18.27 -18.88 -6.94
C ASN A 334 17.55 -19.52 -8.13
N ILE A 335 16.21 -19.38 -8.17
CA ILE A 335 15.38 -19.97 -9.22
C ILE A 335 14.63 -18.89 -10.00
N LYS A 336 14.69 -18.95 -11.33
CA LYS A 336 13.80 -18.17 -12.20
C LYS A 336 12.66 -19.07 -12.66
N PHE A 337 11.46 -18.81 -12.16
CA PHE A 337 10.25 -19.48 -12.64
C PHE A 337 9.77 -18.78 -13.92
N THR A 338 9.22 -19.56 -14.85
CA THR A 338 8.62 -19.07 -16.09
C THR A 338 7.27 -19.77 -16.31
N GLY A 339 6.38 -19.15 -17.07
CA GLY A 339 5.01 -19.64 -17.28
C GLY A 339 3.95 -18.86 -16.50
N ASP A 340 2.73 -19.41 -16.47
CA ASP A 340 1.56 -18.77 -15.86
C ASP A 340 1.77 -18.56 -14.35
N PRO A 341 1.69 -17.32 -13.84
CA PRO A 341 1.75 -17.06 -12.39
C PRO A 341 0.53 -17.60 -11.64
N GLY A 342 -0.56 -17.95 -12.33
CA GLY A 342 -1.75 -18.50 -11.71
C GLY A 342 -2.59 -17.44 -11.01
N PHE A 343 -2.77 -16.26 -11.61
CA PHE A 343 -3.69 -15.24 -11.08
C PHE A 343 -5.15 -15.70 -11.17
N VAL A 344 -5.99 -15.28 -10.22
CA VAL A 344 -7.42 -15.58 -10.19
C VAL A 344 -8.14 -14.94 -11.38
N ASP A 345 -8.00 -13.63 -11.56
CA ASP A 345 -8.57 -12.89 -12.69
C ASP A 345 -7.86 -11.55 -12.91
N SER A 346 -6.67 -11.61 -13.51
CA SER A 346 -5.87 -10.41 -13.79
C SER A 346 -6.54 -9.44 -14.76
N ALA A 347 -7.49 -9.91 -15.59
CA ALA A 347 -8.22 -9.06 -16.52
C ALA A 347 -9.21 -8.12 -15.78
N SER A 348 -9.78 -8.57 -14.66
CA SER A 348 -10.61 -7.73 -13.78
C SER A 348 -9.85 -7.04 -12.65
N GLY A 349 -8.55 -7.35 -12.50
CA GLY A 349 -7.67 -6.75 -11.50
C GLY A 349 -7.46 -7.60 -10.24
N ASP A 350 -7.94 -8.84 -10.23
CA ASP A 350 -7.64 -9.80 -9.17
C ASP A 350 -6.33 -10.56 -9.46
N PHE A 351 -5.26 -10.05 -8.88
CA PHE A 351 -3.91 -10.62 -8.95
C PHE A 351 -3.59 -11.57 -7.78
N SER A 352 -4.59 -11.96 -6.98
CA SER A 352 -4.38 -13.03 -6.01
C SER A 352 -4.12 -14.37 -6.71
N LEU A 353 -3.49 -15.30 -6.01
CA LEU A 353 -3.07 -16.58 -6.58
C LEU A 353 -4.19 -17.62 -6.48
N ARG A 354 -4.40 -18.38 -7.56
CA ARG A 354 -5.18 -19.62 -7.59
C ARG A 354 -4.43 -20.72 -6.85
N PHE A 355 -5.16 -21.74 -6.39
CA PHE A 355 -4.56 -22.85 -5.63
C PHE A 355 -3.50 -23.63 -6.42
N ASP A 356 -3.60 -23.66 -7.75
CA ASP A 356 -2.66 -24.36 -8.63
C ASP A 356 -1.43 -23.52 -9.04
N SER A 357 -1.28 -22.34 -8.45
CA SER A 357 -0.20 -21.42 -8.81
C SER A 357 1.19 -21.99 -8.48
N LEU A 358 2.11 -21.82 -9.44
CA LEU A 358 3.53 -22.14 -9.26
C LEU A 358 4.24 -21.16 -8.31
N ALA A 359 3.61 -20.04 -7.94
CA ALA A 359 4.18 -19.03 -7.06
C ALA A 359 3.97 -19.33 -5.57
N ILE A 360 3.09 -20.27 -5.24
CA ILE A 360 2.76 -20.62 -3.86
C ILE A 360 3.92 -21.34 -3.18
N ASP A 361 4.26 -20.92 -1.96
CA ASP A 361 5.33 -21.46 -1.10
C ASP A 361 6.71 -21.53 -1.79
N ARG A 362 7.01 -20.57 -2.67
CA ARG A 362 8.27 -20.56 -3.46
C ARG A 362 9.27 -19.49 -3.06
N GLY A 363 8.87 -18.51 -2.27
CA GLY A 363 9.76 -17.45 -1.81
C GLY A 363 10.81 -17.97 -0.82
N ASP A 364 12.00 -17.36 -0.85
CA ASP A 364 13.14 -17.79 -0.05
C ASP A 364 13.45 -16.89 1.17
N SER A 365 12.77 -15.76 1.29
CA SER A 365 12.93 -14.80 2.37
C SER A 365 11.70 -13.93 2.55
N VAL A 366 11.56 -13.40 3.76
CA VAL A 366 10.48 -12.51 4.15
C VAL A 366 11.08 -11.14 4.44
N SER A 367 10.59 -10.09 3.75
CA SER A 367 11.04 -8.71 3.99
C SER A 367 10.08 -7.89 4.83
N THR A 368 8.81 -8.24 4.84
CA THR A 368 7.75 -7.63 5.65
C THR A 368 6.92 -8.71 6.34
N SER A 369 6.25 -8.37 7.43
CA SER A 369 5.46 -9.37 8.18
C SER A 369 4.14 -9.77 7.49
N VAL A 370 3.63 -8.93 6.58
CA VAL A 370 2.33 -9.09 5.94
C VAL A 370 2.35 -8.61 4.48
N ASP A 371 1.55 -9.23 3.62
CA ASP A 371 1.37 -8.93 2.20
C ASP A 371 0.57 -7.62 1.97
N VAL A 372 0.31 -7.27 0.71
CA VAL A 372 -0.42 -6.04 0.32
C VAL A 372 -1.86 -5.95 0.89
N ARG A 373 -2.45 -7.06 1.33
CA ARG A 373 -3.78 -7.14 1.95
C ARG A 373 -3.71 -7.26 3.48
N GLY A 374 -2.52 -7.27 4.08
CA GLY A 374 -2.33 -7.48 5.51
C GLY A 374 -2.33 -8.95 5.93
N VAL A 375 -2.26 -9.89 4.98
CA VAL A 375 -2.15 -11.34 5.27
C VAL A 375 -0.71 -11.66 5.69
N PRO A 376 -0.48 -12.46 6.75
CA PRO A 376 0.88 -12.90 7.10
C PRO A 376 1.64 -13.52 5.93
N ARG A 377 2.92 -13.17 5.74
CA ARG A 377 3.77 -13.63 4.62
C ARG A 377 4.28 -15.07 4.72
N VAL A 378 3.87 -15.85 5.72
CA VAL A 378 4.28 -17.26 5.85
C VAL A 378 3.05 -18.06 6.18
N MET A 379 2.33 -18.41 5.12
CA MET A 379 1.16 -19.30 5.17
C MET A 379 1.54 -20.64 4.56
N ASP A 380 0.81 -21.70 4.91
CA ASP A 380 0.92 -22.98 4.19
C ASP A 380 -0.13 -22.96 3.09
N GLY A 381 0.24 -22.43 1.93
CA GLY A 381 -0.67 -22.19 0.82
C GLY A 381 -0.98 -23.47 0.04
N ASN A 382 0.00 -24.35 -0.12
CA ASN A 382 -0.11 -25.58 -0.90
C ASN A 382 -0.61 -26.80 -0.07
N LEU A 383 -0.66 -26.65 1.26
CA LEU A 383 -1.14 -27.62 2.25
C LEU A 383 -0.23 -28.84 2.47
N ASP A 384 1.08 -28.71 2.31
CA ASP A 384 2.09 -29.74 2.59
C ASP A 384 2.62 -29.74 4.04
N LEU A 385 2.12 -28.82 4.87
CA LEU A 385 2.53 -28.56 6.26
C LEU A 385 3.84 -27.78 6.44
N GLU A 386 4.43 -27.27 5.36
CA GLU A 386 5.67 -26.48 5.34
C GLU A 386 5.44 -25.11 4.67
N GLY A 387 4.87 -24.17 5.42
CA GLY A 387 4.61 -22.83 4.90
C GLY A 387 5.88 -22.03 4.57
N ALA A 388 5.86 -21.35 3.43
CA ALA A 388 6.88 -20.41 2.96
C ALA A 388 6.19 -19.20 2.31
N PRO A 389 6.87 -18.03 2.20
CA PRO A 389 6.26 -16.90 1.50
C PRO A 389 5.96 -17.24 0.05
N ASP A 390 4.86 -16.71 -0.46
CA ASP A 390 4.56 -16.79 -1.89
C ASP A 390 5.45 -15.82 -2.68
N LEU A 391 5.60 -16.06 -3.99
CA LEU A 391 6.15 -15.01 -4.86
C LEU A 391 5.08 -13.95 -5.11
N GLY A 392 5.49 -12.68 -5.16
CA GLY A 392 4.62 -11.57 -5.51
C GLY A 392 3.91 -10.94 -4.32
N ALA A 393 3.03 -9.98 -4.62
CA ALA A 393 2.39 -9.05 -3.69
C ALA A 393 1.35 -9.67 -2.76
N PHE A 394 0.88 -10.87 -3.09
CA PHE A 394 -0.24 -11.53 -2.43
C PHE A 394 0.21 -12.85 -1.87
N GLU A 395 -0.09 -13.08 -0.60
CA GLU A 395 -0.02 -14.40 0.00
C GLU A 395 -1.34 -15.14 -0.24
N HIS A 396 -1.25 -16.39 -0.67
CA HIS A 396 -2.35 -17.31 -0.86
C HIS A 396 -2.83 -17.81 0.49
N CYS A 397 -4.16 -17.78 0.66
CA CYS A 397 -4.81 -18.36 1.82
C CYS A 397 -5.83 -19.38 1.34
N THR A 398 -5.74 -20.60 1.87
CA THR A 398 -6.73 -21.65 1.60
C THR A 398 -8.13 -21.25 2.10
N LEU A 399 -8.18 -20.51 3.22
CA LEU A 399 -9.40 -19.94 3.77
C LEU A 399 -9.26 -18.41 3.77
N ILE A 400 -10.27 -17.70 3.31
CA ILE A 400 -10.34 -16.25 3.25
C ILE A 400 -11.63 -15.82 3.96
N GLY A 401 -11.54 -14.81 4.82
CA GLY A 401 -12.68 -14.28 5.55
C GLY A 401 -12.36 -12.92 6.15
N PRO A 402 -13.37 -12.19 6.64
CA PRO A 402 -13.15 -10.91 7.29
C PRO A 402 -12.53 -11.09 8.67
N THR A 403 -11.96 -10.02 9.21
CA THR A 403 -11.48 -9.96 10.60
C THR A 403 -12.61 -9.66 11.60
N GLN A 404 -13.75 -9.19 11.12
CA GLN A 404 -14.94 -8.85 11.90
C GLN A 404 -16.22 -9.32 11.21
N VAL A 405 -17.22 -9.72 11.98
CA VAL A 405 -18.58 -10.03 11.49
C VAL A 405 -19.62 -9.37 12.39
N ALA A 406 -20.66 -8.81 11.79
CA ALA A 406 -21.75 -8.19 12.53
C ALA A 406 -22.74 -9.24 13.05
N LEU A 407 -23.22 -9.06 14.28
CA LEU A 407 -24.29 -9.86 14.86
C LEU A 407 -25.55 -9.76 13.98
N GLY A 408 -26.19 -10.91 13.74
CA GLY A 408 -27.39 -11.03 12.94
C GLY A 408 -27.16 -11.04 11.42
N VAL A 409 -25.91 -10.94 10.97
CA VAL A 409 -25.55 -10.90 9.54
C VAL A 409 -24.82 -12.18 9.14
N ALA A 410 -25.34 -12.86 8.11
CA ALA A 410 -24.62 -13.98 7.49
C ALA A 410 -23.44 -13.43 6.69
N THR A 411 -22.32 -14.15 6.68
CA THR A 411 -21.07 -13.67 6.07
C THR A 411 -20.51 -14.70 5.10
N ASP A 412 -20.10 -14.27 3.93
CA ASP A 412 -19.46 -15.14 2.96
C ASP A 412 -17.97 -15.29 3.27
N LEU A 413 -17.50 -16.54 3.23
CA LEU A 413 -16.10 -16.94 3.34
C LEU A 413 -15.64 -17.46 1.98
N GLY A 414 -14.39 -17.22 1.63
CA GLY A 414 -13.75 -17.82 0.46
C GLY A 414 -12.95 -19.07 0.85
N VAL A 415 -13.06 -20.14 0.08
CA VAL A 415 -12.25 -21.35 0.28
C VAL A 415 -11.66 -21.80 -1.04
N THR A 416 -10.35 -22.02 -1.09
CA THR A 416 -9.66 -22.54 -2.26
C THR A 416 -9.21 -23.99 -2.02
N GLY A 417 -8.89 -24.68 -3.10
CA GLY A 417 -8.42 -26.05 -3.10
C GLY A 417 -8.24 -26.55 -4.53
N PRO A 418 -7.67 -27.74 -4.72
CA PRO A 418 -7.40 -28.30 -6.04
C PRO A 418 -8.70 -28.57 -6.81
N ALA A 419 -8.60 -28.63 -8.14
CA ALA A 419 -9.74 -28.93 -9.00
C ALA A 419 -10.37 -30.31 -8.69
N GLY A 420 -11.69 -30.33 -8.49
CA GLY A 420 -12.43 -31.53 -8.13
C GLY A 420 -12.24 -31.98 -6.66
N GLY A 421 -11.56 -31.18 -5.85
CA GLY A 421 -11.40 -31.39 -4.41
C GLY A 421 -12.64 -30.98 -3.61
N PHE A 422 -12.58 -31.21 -2.30
CA PHE A 422 -13.60 -30.70 -1.37
C PHE A 422 -12.93 -29.98 -0.21
N ALA A 423 -13.56 -28.90 0.24
CA ALA A 423 -13.16 -28.19 1.43
C ALA A 423 -14.35 -28.01 2.39
N THR A 424 -14.08 -28.02 3.69
CA THR A 424 -15.09 -27.76 4.73
C THR A 424 -14.53 -26.81 5.77
N VAL A 425 -15.28 -25.76 6.10
CA VAL A 425 -14.90 -24.82 7.15
C VAL A 425 -15.39 -25.34 8.49
N VAL A 426 -14.47 -25.40 9.45
CA VAL A 426 -14.75 -25.63 10.86
C VAL A 426 -14.85 -24.29 11.55
N VAL A 427 -15.90 -24.11 12.32
CA VAL A 427 -16.24 -22.88 13.04
C VAL A 427 -16.22 -23.17 14.53
N ALA A 428 -15.48 -22.36 15.31
CA ALA A 428 -15.39 -22.49 16.75
C ALA A 428 -15.79 -21.17 17.45
N PRO A 429 -17.02 -21.08 18.01
CA PRO A 429 -17.50 -19.89 18.74
C PRO A 429 -16.65 -19.51 19.95
N MET A 430 -15.95 -20.47 20.54
CA MET A 430 -15.07 -20.27 21.70
C MET A 430 -13.62 -19.97 21.29
N GLY A 431 -13.38 -19.63 20.03
CA GLY A 431 -12.06 -19.22 19.52
C GLY A 431 -11.08 -20.38 19.38
N PHE A 432 -9.87 -20.18 19.91
CA PHE A 432 -8.68 -20.99 19.63
C PHE A 432 -8.21 -21.76 20.86
N ALA A 433 -7.62 -22.93 20.63
CA ALA A 433 -6.83 -23.67 21.60
C ALA A 433 -5.37 -23.17 21.57
N ALA A 434 -4.79 -22.86 22.73
CA ALA A 434 -3.50 -22.18 22.87
C ALA A 434 -2.31 -22.85 22.15
N PHE A 435 -2.33 -24.17 21.98
CA PHE A 435 -1.24 -24.90 21.34
C PHE A 435 -1.62 -25.54 20.00
N GLY A 436 -2.92 -25.61 19.71
CA GLY A 436 -3.49 -26.49 18.68
C GLY A 436 -3.25 -27.98 18.95
N ASN A 437 -4.12 -28.84 18.43
CA ASN A 437 -3.93 -30.28 18.42
C ASN A 437 -3.21 -30.69 17.13
N THR A 438 -2.12 -31.44 17.25
CA THR A 438 -1.51 -32.09 16.09
C THR A 438 -2.42 -33.22 15.62
N THR A 439 -2.77 -33.19 14.34
CA THR A 439 -3.57 -34.23 13.68
C THR A 439 -2.81 -34.79 12.48
N ILE A 440 -3.33 -35.85 11.86
CA ILE A 440 -2.80 -36.33 10.58
C ILE A 440 -2.96 -35.32 9.43
N PHE A 441 -3.82 -34.31 9.61
CA PHE A 441 -4.09 -33.24 8.65
C PHE A 441 -3.38 -31.93 9.06
N GLY A 442 -2.31 -32.00 9.86
CA GLY A 442 -1.61 -30.82 10.37
C GLY A 442 -2.18 -30.27 11.68
N ARG A 443 -1.90 -29.00 11.97
CA ARG A 443 -2.27 -28.36 13.25
C ARG A 443 -3.71 -27.85 13.23
N PHE A 444 -4.50 -28.35 14.17
CA PHE A 444 -5.87 -27.91 14.41
C PHE A 444 -5.92 -26.97 15.62
N PHE A 445 -6.09 -25.68 15.39
CA PHE A 445 -6.02 -24.62 16.40
C PHE A 445 -7.37 -24.26 17.02
N LEU A 446 -8.49 -24.81 16.55
CA LEU A 446 -9.80 -24.40 17.05
C LEU A 446 -10.14 -25.03 18.40
N SER A 447 -10.84 -24.25 19.25
CA SER A 447 -11.39 -24.71 20.52
C SER A 447 -12.55 -25.69 20.26
N PRO A 448 -12.46 -26.96 20.68
CA PRO A 448 -13.47 -27.98 20.35
C PRO A 448 -14.89 -27.74 20.91
N PRO A 449 -15.10 -27.19 22.12
CA PRO A 449 -16.44 -26.99 22.67
C PRO A 449 -17.31 -26.09 21.78
N GLY A 450 -18.42 -26.63 21.29
CA GLY A 450 -19.36 -25.90 20.45
C GLY A 450 -18.90 -25.70 19.00
N ALA A 451 -17.78 -26.30 18.59
CA ALA A 451 -17.33 -26.24 17.21
C ALA A 451 -18.23 -27.07 16.28
N TYR A 452 -18.49 -26.55 15.08
CA TYR A 452 -19.31 -27.21 14.06
C TYR A 452 -18.71 -27.00 12.67
N ARG A 453 -19.21 -27.76 11.68
CA ARG A 453 -18.74 -27.68 10.29
C ARG A 453 -19.80 -27.05 9.40
N LEU A 454 -19.37 -26.19 8.49
CA LEU A 454 -20.19 -25.71 7.39
C LEU A 454 -20.32 -26.79 6.30
N VAL A 455 -21.31 -26.60 5.43
CA VAL A 455 -21.54 -27.48 4.28
C VAL A 455 -20.28 -27.51 3.42
N PRO A 456 -19.75 -28.70 3.07
CA PRO A 456 -18.59 -28.79 2.20
C PRO A 456 -18.87 -28.23 0.80
N VAL A 457 -17.87 -27.61 0.19
CA VAL A 457 -17.92 -27.11 -1.18
C VAL A 457 -16.94 -27.87 -2.07
N LEU A 458 -17.29 -28.01 -3.35
CA LEU A 458 -16.42 -28.56 -4.38
C LEU A 458 -15.46 -27.47 -4.85
N THR A 459 -14.16 -27.70 -4.79
CA THR A 459 -13.15 -26.73 -5.22
C THR A 459 -12.80 -26.91 -6.69
N THR A 460 -12.55 -25.80 -7.39
CA THR A 460 -12.32 -25.79 -8.84
C THR A 460 -10.85 -25.70 -9.25
N GLY A 461 -9.94 -25.48 -8.29
CA GLY A 461 -8.53 -25.17 -8.59
C GLY A 461 -8.31 -23.71 -8.98
N GLY A 462 -9.39 -22.96 -9.23
CA GLY A 462 -9.35 -21.56 -9.60
C GLY A 462 -9.36 -20.62 -8.39
N GLY A 463 -10.14 -19.55 -8.50
CA GLY A 463 -10.40 -18.62 -7.39
C GLY A 463 -11.18 -19.26 -6.23
N PRO A 464 -11.39 -18.49 -5.14
CA PRO A 464 -12.09 -18.99 -3.95
C PRO A 464 -13.56 -19.31 -4.24
N GLU A 465 -13.99 -20.47 -3.76
CA GLU A 465 -15.41 -20.85 -3.70
C GLU A 465 -16.07 -20.25 -2.47
N THR A 466 -17.32 -19.82 -2.62
CA THR A 466 -18.03 -19.15 -1.52
C THR A 466 -18.69 -20.17 -0.58
N VAL A 467 -18.45 -19.99 0.72
CA VAL A 467 -19.12 -20.72 1.82
C VAL A 467 -19.75 -19.71 2.77
N THR A 468 -21.06 -19.80 2.98
CA THR A 468 -21.75 -18.85 3.87
C THR A 468 -21.65 -19.29 5.34
N LEU A 469 -21.04 -18.45 6.16
CA LEU A 469 -21.11 -18.49 7.63
C LEU A 469 -22.49 -17.98 8.07
N PRO A 470 -23.30 -18.79 8.77
CA PRO A 470 -24.60 -18.36 9.23
C PRO A 470 -24.53 -17.18 10.21
N ALA A 471 -25.57 -16.36 10.22
CA ALA A 471 -25.70 -15.25 11.16
C ALA A 471 -25.69 -15.73 12.61
N PHE A 472 -24.89 -15.09 13.46
CA PHE A 472 -24.95 -15.27 14.91
C PHE A 472 -26.05 -14.40 15.49
N THR A 473 -26.96 -14.97 16.28
CA THR A 473 -28.08 -14.23 16.88
C THR A 473 -27.96 -14.05 18.39
N ASP A 474 -26.97 -14.69 19.03
CA ASP A 474 -26.77 -14.62 20.47
C ASP A 474 -25.96 -13.35 20.84
N PRO A 475 -26.55 -12.36 21.52
CA PRO A 475 -25.86 -11.12 21.89
C PRO A 475 -24.68 -11.32 22.83
N THR A 476 -24.59 -12.47 23.53
CA THR A 476 -23.46 -12.77 24.43
C THR A 476 -22.14 -13.03 23.68
N LEU A 477 -22.21 -13.17 22.36
CA LEU A 477 -21.06 -13.35 21.48
C LEU A 477 -20.40 -12.04 21.06
N VAL A 478 -21.03 -10.88 21.27
CA VAL A 478 -20.43 -9.58 20.93
C VAL A 478 -19.12 -9.38 21.70
N GLY A 479 -18.07 -8.97 20.98
CA GLY A 479 -16.71 -8.83 21.47
C GLY A 479 -15.94 -10.15 21.64
N ARG A 480 -16.54 -11.30 21.32
CA ARG A 480 -15.84 -12.60 21.32
C ARG A 480 -15.12 -12.82 19.99
N THR A 481 -14.01 -13.56 20.05
CA THR A 481 -13.27 -14.02 18.87
C THR A 481 -13.67 -15.45 18.52
N LEU A 482 -14.26 -15.61 17.33
CA LEU A 482 -14.50 -16.85 16.63
C LEU A 482 -13.18 -17.36 16.03
N GLY A 483 -12.99 -18.68 16.03
CA GLY A 483 -11.92 -19.32 15.26
C GLY A 483 -12.48 -20.03 14.03
N LEU A 484 -11.84 -19.84 12.87
CA LEU A 484 -12.16 -20.52 11.62
C LEU A 484 -10.95 -21.28 11.08
N GLN A 485 -11.13 -22.51 10.58
CA GLN A 485 -10.14 -23.25 9.80
C GLN A 485 -10.82 -24.05 8.69
N ALA A 486 -10.27 -24.06 7.49
CA ALA A 486 -10.72 -24.97 6.43
C ALA A 486 -9.96 -26.29 6.54
N LEU A 487 -10.65 -27.41 6.40
CA LEU A 487 -10.04 -28.70 6.06
C LEU A 487 -10.22 -28.90 4.56
N THR A 488 -9.13 -28.80 3.81
CA THR A 488 -9.13 -28.89 2.34
C THR A 488 -8.39 -30.14 1.90
N ARG A 489 -8.98 -30.91 0.98
CA ARG A 489 -8.30 -32.05 0.37
C ARG A 489 -7.25 -31.56 -0.63
N SER A 490 -6.01 -32.02 -0.50
CA SER A 490 -4.90 -31.66 -1.39
C SER A 490 -4.04 -32.89 -1.68
N PRO A 491 -3.54 -33.07 -2.92
CA PRO A 491 -2.54 -34.08 -3.25
C PRO A 491 -1.20 -33.85 -2.54
N SER A 492 -0.86 -32.60 -2.23
CA SER A 492 0.36 -32.23 -1.50
C SER A 492 0.26 -32.56 -0.01
N ALA A 493 -0.98 -32.68 0.51
CA ALA A 493 -1.19 -32.95 1.91
C ALA A 493 -0.90 -34.42 2.28
N PRO A 494 -0.17 -34.68 3.39
CA PRO A 494 0.35 -36.01 3.72
C PRO A 494 -0.73 -37.07 4.00
N ALA A 495 -1.95 -36.65 4.37
CA ALA A 495 -3.08 -37.54 4.62
C ALA A 495 -4.26 -37.31 3.65
N GLY A 496 -4.00 -36.71 2.47
CA GLY A 496 -5.03 -36.39 1.47
C GLY A 496 -5.89 -35.17 1.82
N GLY A 497 -5.51 -34.43 2.86
CA GLY A 497 -6.03 -33.10 3.20
C GLY A 497 -5.24 -32.46 4.34
N ALA A 498 -5.36 -31.15 4.50
CA ALA A 498 -4.76 -30.43 5.62
C ALA A 498 -5.68 -29.31 6.12
N TYR A 499 -5.48 -28.93 7.38
CA TYR A 499 -6.09 -27.73 7.94
C TYR A 499 -5.33 -26.50 7.46
N SER A 500 -6.06 -25.51 6.95
CA SER A 500 -5.52 -24.19 6.64
C SER A 500 -4.98 -23.52 7.90
N ASN A 501 -4.17 -22.48 7.72
CA ASN A 501 -3.96 -21.49 8.76
C ASN A 501 -5.31 -20.98 9.30
N PRO A 502 -5.39 -20.71 10.61
CA PRO A 502 -6.66 -20.34 11.22
C PRO A 502 -6.91 -18.83 11.13
N ILE A 503 -8.17 -18.43 11.00
CA ILE A 503 -8.58 -17.02 10.93
C ILE A 503 -9.32 -16.64 12.22
N PRO A 504 -8.83 -15.64 12.98
CA PRO A 504 -9.57 -15.07 14.09
C PRO A 504 -10.56 -14.02 13.59
N VAL A 505 -11.81 -14.10 14.05
CA VAL A 505 -12.86 -13.18 13.64
C VAL A 505 -13.58 -12.64 14.87
N THR A 506 -13.64 -11.33 15.03
CA THR A 506 -14.38 -10.70 16.13
C THR A 506 -15.85 -10.52 15.75
N ILE A 507 -16.76 -10.82 16.68
CA ILE A 507 -18.20 -10.58 16.49
C ILE A 507 -18.54 -9.20 17.06
N GLU A 508 -19.19 -8.34 16.27
CA GLU A 508 -19.61 -6.98 16.65
C GLU A 508 -21.12 -6.83 16.85
#